data_AF-A0A1I6QW78-F1
#
_entry.id   AF-A0A1I6QW78-F1
#
_cell.length_a   1.000
_cell.length_b   1.000
_cell.length_c   1.000
_cell.angle_alpha   90.00
_cell.angle_beta   90.00
_cell.angle_gamma   90.00
#
_symmetry.space_group_name_H-M   'P 1'
#
loop_
_entity.id
_entity.type
_entity.pdbx_description
1 polymer ?
#
loop_
_entity_poly.entity_id
_entity_poly.type
_entity_poly.pdbx_seq_one_letter_code
_entity_poly.pdbx_strand_id
1 'polypeptide(L)'
;MKLAIRNAEITDFDSLLGLIKQIQELHSNARNDLYMQTDRPLVEKYYQELLNKDNHYIYVVEETNNREVIAYTILKIETIAGSLIM
;
A
#
# COMPACT_ATOMS: atom_id res chain seq x y z
N MET A 1 -10.80 -20.67 4.36
CA MET A 1 -10.12 -19.37 4.26
C MET A 1 -10.23 -18.67 5.60
N LYS A 2 -9.13 -18.61 6.36
CA LYS A 2 -9.07 -17.87 7.62
C LYS A 2 -8.15 -16.68 7.39
N LEU A 3 -8.66 -15.49 7.63
CA LEU A 3 -7.97 -14.24 7.33
C LEU A 3 -7.57 -13.53 8.63
N ALA A 4 -6.41 -12.90 8.61
CA ALA A 4 -5.95 -12.03 9.68
C ALA A 4 -5.47 -10.69 9.11
N ILE A 5 -5.75 -9.61 9.83
CA ILE A 5 -5.19 -8.29 9.54
C ILE A 5 -3.99 -8.08 10.47
N ARG A 6 -2.87 -7.63 9.93
CA ARG A 6 -1.68 -7.27 10.72
C ARG A 6 -0.95 -6.08 10.10
N ASN A 7 -0.05 -5.49 10.88
CA ASN A 7 0.92 -4.53 10.33
C ASN A 7 1.77 -5.23 9.26
N ALA A 8 2.10 -4.50 8.21
CA ALA A 8 3.02 -4.97 7.19
C ALA A 8 4.46 -4.96 7.73
N GLU A 9 5.24 -5.91 7.25
CA GLU A 9 6.66 -6.06 7.53
C GLU A 9 7.45 -5.83 6.23
N ILE A 10 8.77 -5.67 6.36
CA ILE A 10 9.63 -5.49 5.17
C ILE A 10 9.56 -6.69 4.21
N THR A 11 9.37 -7.88 4.78
CA THR A 11 9.23 -9.16 4.07
C THR A 11 7.97 -9.24 3.20
N ASP A 12 6.97 -8.38 3.42
CA ASP A 12 5.74 -8.36 2.61
C ASP A 12 5.91 -7.61 1.28
N PHE A 13 7.06 -6.97 1.03
CA PHE A 13 7.26 -6.07 -0.10
C PHE A 13 6.90 -6.71 -1.45
N ASP A 14 7.36 -7.93 -1.71
CA ASP A 14 7.13 -8.61 -2.99
C ASP A 14 5.64 -8.91 -3.21
N SER A 15 4.95 -9.41 -2.18
CA SER A 15 3.51 -9.68 -2.25
C SER A 15 2.70 -8.39 -2.43
N LEU A 16 3.06 -7.33 -1.70
CA LEU A 16 2.47 -6.00 -1.84
C LEU A 16 2.70 -5.42 -3.24
N LEU A 17 3.92 -5.53 -3.77
CA LEU A 17 4.26 -5.05 -5.11
C LEU A 17 3.41 -5.75 -6.18
N GLY A 18 3.17 -7.05 -6.03
CA GLY A 18 2.26 -7.81 -6.89
C GLY A 18 0.84 -7.23 -6.89
N LEU A 19 0.27 -6.95 -5.72
CA LEU A 19 -1.06 -6.35 -5.59
C LEU A 19 -1.11 -4.91 -6.12
N ILE A 20 -0.07 -4.10 -5.87
CA ILE A 20 0.03 -2.72 -6.38
C ILE A 20 0.09 -2.71 -7.91
N LYS A 21 0.82 -3.65 -8.53
CA LYS A 21 0.88 -3.77 -10.00
C LYS A 21 -0.50 -4.01 -10.61
N GLN A 22 -1.30 -4.90 -10.03
CA GLN A 22 -2.67 -5.14 -10.49
C GLN A 22 -3.50 -3.85 -10.45
N ILE A 23 -3.38 -3.05 -9.39
CA ILE A 23 -4.08 -1.77 -9.26
C ILE A 23 -3.54 -0.73 -10.27
N GLN A 24 -2.22 -0.69 -10.50
CA GLN A 24 -1.61 0.21 -11.49
C GLN A 24 -2.07 -0.12 -12.91
N GLU A 25 -2.15 -1.41 -13.27
CA GLU A 25 -2.67 -1.86 -14.56
C GLU A 25 -4.13 -1.44 -14.73
N LEU A 26 -4.97 -1.64 -13.71
CA LEU A 26 -6.37 -1.20 -13.73
C LEU A 26 -6.48 0.32 -13.94
N HIS A 27 -5.72 1.12 -13.18
CA HIS A 27 -5.74 2.58 -13.30
C HIS A 27 -5.20 3.08 -14.64
N SER A 28 -4.06 2.54 -15.12
CA SER A 28 -3.48 2.93 -16.40
C SER A 28 -4.36 2.53 -17.59
N ASN A 29 -5.08 1.41 -17.51
CA ASN A 29 -6.03 1.03 -18.55
C ASN A 29 -7.28 1.93 -18.56
N ALA A 30 -7.76 2.35 -17.40
CA ALA A 30 -8.95 3.18 -17.28
C ALA A 30 -8.70 4.69 -17.50
N ARG A 31 -7.52 5.18 -17.10
CA ARG A 31 -7.11 6.59 -17.09
C ARG A 31 -5.66 6.74 -17.49
N ASN A 32 -5.32 6.30 -18.70
CA ASN A 32 -3.97 6.42 -19.27
C ASN A 32 -3.48 7.87 -19.42
N ASP A 33 -4.38 8.86 -19.29
CA ASP A 33 -4.08 10.28 -19.24
C ASP A 33 -3.49 10.71 -17.88
N LEU A 34 -3.78 9.99 -16.80
CA LEU A 34 -3.27 10.26 -15.45
C LEU A 34 -2.25 9.23 -14.96
N TYR A 35 -2.37 7.98 -15.41
CA TYR A 35 -1.58 6.86 -14.92
C TYR A 35 -0.76 6.23 -16.05
N MET A 36 0.55 6.18 -15.85
CA MET A 36 1.48 5.55 -16.79
C MET A 36 1.64 4.06 -16.48
N GLN A 37 1.77 3.22 -17.50
CA GLN A 37 2.20 1.84 -17.32
C GLN A 37 3.63 1.81 -16.75
N THR A 38 3.86 1.00 -15.71
CA THR A 38 5.17 0.85 -15.08
C THR A 38 5.30 -0.52 -14.44
N ASP A 39 6.47 -1.14 -14.60
CA ASP A 39 6.81 -2.41 -13.95
C ASP A 39 7.21 -2.23 -12.48
N ARG A 40 7.38 -0.99 -12.04
CA ARG A 40 7.81 -0.63 -10.67
C ARG A 40 6.95 0.50 -10.12
N PRO A 41 5.65 0.23 -9.84
CA PRO A 41 4.74 1.23 -9.28
C PRO A 41 5.08 1.61 -7.83
N LEU A 42 5.87 0.77 -7.14
CA LEU A 42 6.42 1.06 -5.82
C LEU A 42 7.90 0.66 -5.78
N VAL A 43 8.72 1.52 -5.16
CA VAL A 43 10.15 1.27 -4.95
C VAL A 43 10.37 0.77 -3.53
N GLU A 44 11.18 -0.28 -3.35
CA GLU A 44 11.44 -0.92 -2.04
C GLU A 44 11.96 0.08 -0.99
N LYS A 45 12.89 0.95 -1.38
CA LYS A 45 13.40 2.00 -0.50
C LYS A 45 12.27 2.92 0.01
N TYR A 46 11.34 3.28 -0.86
CA TYR A 46 10.20 4.11 -0.46
C TYR A 46 9.24 3.34 0.46
N TYR A 47 9.02 2.04 0.20
CA TYR A 47 8.27 1.18 1.10
C TYR A 47 8.88 1.11 2.50
N GLN A 48 10.20 0.93 2.60
CA GLN A 48 10.95 0.98 3.86
C GLN A 48 10.79 2.33 4.56
N GLU A 49 10.86 3.43 3.83
CA GLU A 49 10.61 4.77 4.39
C GLU A 49 9.18 4.90 4.94
N LEU A 50 8.18 4.31 4.28
CA LEU A 50 6.80 4.32 4.76
C LEU A 50 6.62 3.51 6.06
N LEU A 51 7.25 2.33 6.16
CA LEU A 51 7.20 1.51 7.38
C LEU A 51 7.82 2.21 8.59
N ASN A 52 8.77 3.12 8.38
CA ASN A 52 9.48 3.83 9.43
C ASN A 52 8.88 5.20 9.78
N LYS A 53 7.81 5.64 9.11
CA LYS A 53 7.16 6.94 9.39
C LYS A 53 6.05 6.77 10.41
N ASP A 54 6.13 7.54 11.51
CA ASP A 54 5.15 7.51 12.60
C ASP A 54 3.71 7.88 12.19
N ASN A 55 3.55 8.54 11.05
CA ASN A 55 2.25 8.94 10.52
C ASN A 55 1.80 8.12 9.31
N HIS A 56 2.54 7.09 8.91
CA HIS A 56 2.13 6.15 7.87
C HIS A 56 1.92 4.77 8.49
N TYR A 57 0.83 4.11 8.07
CA TYR A 57 0.47 2.78 8.57
C TYR A 57 0.18 1.90 7.37
N ILE A 58 0.81 0.74 7.32
CA ILE A 58 0.58 -0.24 6.28
C ILE A 58 0.01 -1.49 6.95
N TYR A 59 -1.18 -1.89 6.51
CA TYR A 59 -1.82 -3.11 6.96
C TYR A 59 -1.95 -4.08 5.81
N VAL A 60 -1.75 -5.37 6.09
CA VAL A 60 -1.97 -6.46 5.16
C VAL A 60 -3.04 -7.40 5.69
N VAL A 61 -3.76 -8.04 4.77
CA VAL A 61 -4.62 -9.19 5.05
C VAL A 61 -3.87 -10.42 4.60
N GLU A 62 -3.62 -11.34 5.53
CA GLU A 62 -2.98 -12.62 5.23
C GLU A 62 -3.96 -13.79 5.39
N GLU A 63 -3.82 -14.79 4.52
CA GLU A 63 -4.45 -16.10 4.69
C GLU A 63 -3.60 -16.93 5.67
N THR A 64 -4.18 -17.30 6.82
CA THR A 64 -3.38 -17.79 7.96
C THR A 64 -2.74 -19.16 7.74
N ASN A 65 -3.16 -19.91 6.71
CA ASN A 65 -2.66 -21.25 6.47
C ASN A 65 -1.36 -21.22 5.65
N ASN A 66 -1.26 -20.32 4.68
CA ASN A 66 -0.10 -20.22 3.79
C ASN A 66 0.71 -18.91 3.97
N ARG A 67 0.26 -17.99 4.83
CA ARG A 67 0.82 -16.64 5.05
C ARG A 67 0.87 -15.78 3.79
N GLU A 68 0.00 -16.06 2.83
CA GLU A 68 -0.11 -15.28 1.60
C GLU A 68 -0.84 -13.96 1.89
N VAL A 69 -0.22 -12.86 1.46
CA VAL A 69 -0.86 -11.53 1.51
C VAL A 69 -1.81 -11.40 0.33
N ILE A 70 -3.09 -11.24 0.62
CA ILE A 70 -4.17 -11.18 -0.39
C ILE A 70 -4.78 -9.78 -0.55
N ALA A 71 -4.54 -8.88 0.41
CA ALA A 71 -4.98 -7.49 0.34
C ALA A 71 -4.09 -6.60 1.20
N TYR A 72 -4.14 -5.30 0.93
CA TYR A 72 -3.40 -4.31 1.70
C TYR A 72 -4.11 -2.96 1.76
N THR A 73 -3.69 -2.12 2.70
CA THR A 73 -4.00 -0.70 2.71
C THR A 73 -2.81 0.09 3.23
N ILE A 74 -2.61 1.28 2.67
CA ILE A 74 -1.60 2.26 3.11
C ILE A 74 -2.37 3.50 3.55
N LEU A 75 -2.18 3.88 4.81
CA LEU A 75 -2.85 5.00 5.46
C LEU A 75 -1.81 6.05 5.83
N LYS A 76 -2.19 7.32 5.69
CA LYS A 76 -1.42 8.47 6.18
C LYS A 76 -2.31 9.26 7.13
N ILE A 77 -1.86 9.48 8.35
CA ILE A 77 -2.52 10.36 9.31
C ILE A 77 -1.96 11.77 9.11
N GLU A 78 -2.85 12.71 8.83
CA GLU A 78 -2.51 14.13 8.75
C GLU A 78 -3.30 14.91 9.80
N THR A 79 -2.59 15.73 10.58
CA THR A 79 -3.24 16.73 11.43
C THR A 79 -3.58 17.93 10.57
N ILE A 80 -4.87 18.17 10.35
CA ILE A 80 -5.33 19.43 9.77
C ILE A 80 -5.27 20.45 10.90
N ALA A 81 -4.23 21.30 10.91
CA ALA A 81 -4.25 22.49 11.74
C ALA A 81 -5.49 23.28 11.35
N GLY A 82 -6.41 23.48 12.30
CA GLY A 82 -7.66 24.18 12.05
C GLY A 82 -7.36 25.49 11.33
N SER A 83 -7.83 25.60 10.08
CA SER A 83 -8.05 26.90 9.46
C SER A 83 -8.95 27.66 10.43
N LEU A 84 -8.37 28.66 11.10
CA LEU A 84 -9.16 29.70 11.74
C LEU A 84 -9.87 30.38 10.58
N ILE A 85 -11.10 29.93 10.27
CA ILE A 85 -11.99 30.67 9.39
C ILE A 85 -12.42 31.88 10.22
N MET A 86 -11.62 32.93 10.13
CA MET A 86 -11.96 34.28 10.62
C MET A 86 -12.69 35.03 9.51
#